data_AF-A0A524IC18-F1
#
_entry.id   AF-A0A524IC18-F1
#
_cell.length_a   1.000
_cell.length_b   1.000
_cell.length_c   1.000
_cell.angle_alpha   90.00
_cell.angle_beta   90.00
_cell.angle_gamma   90.00
#
_symmetry.space_group_name_H-M   'P 1'
#
loop_
_entity.id
_entity.type
_entity.pdbx_description
1 polymer ?
#
loop_
_entity_poly.entity_id
_entity_poly.type
_entity_poly.pdbx_seq_one_letter_code
_entity_poly.pdbx_strand_id
1 'polypeptide(L)'
;SCPGLNVCGGSLPGVPGVIIGRNEQVAWGLTNLMTDCCDLFIVDLDPGNPARYKVKGVYHDMKKETGVIKIAGGKEREVTTWHTMYGPVITELSPGVEAAAAMCWYGTHSSAGDPDTTLRAVFAMDKARNTEDMVAAAKLLQTVGMNVVEADTGGSIAWFASGRIPRRRGYSGRLPADGSTGGCSWEGFVPPDENPSAINPASGFIATANHKTAPAGYPHKVTHSWAAPYRHRRIVELLGREKAHSPDSFAAIQKDVYSKRAEVFLPVLLGFSYAGKEAREAAGMLKDWDLSMGADSRGGLLFQVFLNRFAEILCKDLLGEYLPVYTIFSHLFFSALDALFDSAAGGRVPGKKQRQLLGGRDLAALCEEALGGSIRFIEKALGRNRKTWSWGRLHRYYYRHPGARGGLAERLLNRGPYPAPGSTDTINLGFYNPAKKGPPANQFEVTAIPSLRFLTDLADADSSRIMGPMGQSGRPGTLHYADMMKHWMKVEYVSLPLSREKSVEISVQKTVLEP
;
A
#
# COMPACT_ATOMS: atom_id res chain seq x y z
N SER A 1 27.64 -12.66 2.50
CA SER A 1 28.54 -13.01 3.62
C SER A 1 29.88 -12.30 3.45
N CYS A 2 30.35 -11.63 4.50
CA CYS A 2 31.71 -11.13 4.69
C CYS A 2 32.08 -11.26 6.18
N PRO A 3 33.34 -11.07 6.60
CA PRO A 3 33.71 -11.16 8.02
C PRO A 3 32.80 -10.27 8.89
N GLY A 4 32.10 -10.89 9.86
CA GLY A 4 31.18 -10.20 10.76
C GLY A 4 29.79 -9.87 10.19
N LEU A 5 29.44 -10.36 8.99
CA LEU A 5 28.11 -10.17 8.40
C LEU A 5 27.70 -11.35 7.51
N ASN A 6 26.69 -12.10 7.94
CA ASN A 6 26.08 -13.15 7.15
C ASN A 6 24.56 -12.96 7.10
N VAL A 7 24.05 -12.46 5.96
CA VAL A 7 22.67 -12.02 5.80
C VAL A 7 22.16 -12.36 4.40
N CYS A 8 20.89 -12.74 4.27
CA CYS A 8 20.21 -13.00 3.00
C CYS A 8 18.78 -12.44 3.02
N GLY A 9 18.27 -12.04 1.84
CA GLY A 9 16.92 -11.51 1.71
C GLY A 9 16.74 -10.61 0.48
N GLY A 10 15.75 -9.72 0.54
CA GLY A 10 15.46 -8.74 -0.50
C GLY A 10 16.03 -7.35 -0.16
N SER A 11 16.47 -6.63 -1.20
CA SER A 11 16.93 -5.25 -1.11
C SER A 11 16.36 -4.40 -2.25
N LEU A 12 16.57 -3.09 -2.19
CA LEU A 12 16.20 -2.15 -3.25
C LEU A 12 17.43 -1.85 -4.11
N PRO A 13 17.37 -2.01 -5.45
CA PRO A 13 18.50 -1.65 -6.31
C PRO A 13 18.99 -0.22 -6.06
N GLY A 14 20.29 -0.07 -5.73
CA GLY A 14 20.90 1.21 -5.38
C GLY A 14 20.92 1.54 -3.89
N VAL A 15 20.28 0.73 -3.03
CA VAL A 15 20.31 0.86 -1.57
C VAL A 15 21.12 -0.29 -0.98
N PRO A 16 22.13 -0.02 -0.13
CA PRO A 16 22.91 -1.10 0.49
C PRO A 16 22.15 -1.77 1.64
N GLY A 17 22.53 -3.02 1.95
CA GLY A 17 21.96 -3.83 3.03
C GLY A 17 20.73 -4.64 2.61
N VAL A 18 20.25 -5.50 3.52
CA VAL A 18 19.05 -6.33 3.32
C VAL A 18 17.86 -5.68 4.02
N ILE A 19 16.80 -5.38 3.27
CA ILE A 19 15.63 -4.65 3.81
C ILE A 19 14.63 -5.59 4.47
N ILE A 20 14.41 -6.77 3.88
CA ILE A 20 13.58 -7.85 4.42
C ILE A 20 14.36 -9.14 4.27
N GLY A 21 14.55 -9.89 5.34
CA GLY A 21 15.39 -11.08 5.27
C GLY A 21 15.69 -11.68 6.64
N ARG A 22 16.85 -12.33 6.71
CA ARG A 22 17.40 -12.88 7.93
C ARG A 22 18.91 -12.80 7.95
N ASN A 23 19.46 -12.88 9.15
CA ASN A 23 20.83 -13.31 9.37
C ASN A 23 20.82 -14.66 10.13
N GLU A 24 21.94 -15.01 10.76
CA GLU A 24 22.09 -16.27 11.50
C GLU A 24 21.17 -16.36 12.72
N GLN A 25 20.83 -15.23 13.35
CA GLN A 25 20.15 -15.17 14.65
C GLN A 25 18.73 -14.62 14.59
N VAL A 26 18.45 -13.70 13.66
CA VAL A 26 17.15 -13.02 13.57
C VAL A 26 16.62 -13.01 12.15
N ALA A 27 15.30 -12.95 12.03
CA ALA A 27 14.57 -12.73 10.78
C ALA A 27 13.58 -11.58 10.95
N TRP A 28 13.38 -10.80 9.89
CA TRP A 28 12.47 -9.65 9.94
C TRP A 28 11.70 -9.43 8.64
N GLY A 29 10.52 -8.84 8.80
CA GLY A 29 9.66 -8.38 7.72
C GLY A 29 9.12 -6.99 8.01
N LEU A 30 8.79 -6.25 6.95
CA LEU A 30 8.31 -4.88 7.03
C LEU A 30 6.94 -4.74 6.36
N THR A 31 6.04 -3.97 6.98
CA THR A 31 4.86 -3.42 6.30
C THR A 31 4.73 -1.93 6.59
N ASN A 32 4.21 -1.14 5.65
CA ASN A 32 3.99 0.30 5.89
C ASN A 32 3.13 0.52 7.16
N LEU A 33 3.61 1.38 8.07
CA LEU A 33 2.88 1.82 9.26
C LEU A 33 1.72 2.76 8.90
N MET A 34 1.68 3.26 7.66
CA MET A 34 0.72 4.25 7.19
C MET A 34 0.89 5.62 7.84
N THR A 35 2.07 5.91 8.41
CA THR A 35 2.38 7.17 9.09
C THR A 35 2.06 8.37 8.22
N ASP A 36 1.33 9.32 8.79
CA ASP A 36 1.02 10.61 8.18
C ASP A 36 2.24 11.53 8.25
N CYS A 37 3.06 11.45 7.21
CA CYS A 37 4.40 12.02 7.11
C CYS A 37 4.50 13.29 6.26
N CYS A 38 3.38 13.82 5.78
CA CYS A 38 3.32 15.01 4.95
C CYS A 38 2.10 15.84 5.34
N ASP A 39 2.29 17.14 5.54
CA ASP A 39 1.20 18.10 5.75
C ASP A 39 1.26 19.22 4.72
N LEU A 40 0.10 19.80 4.43
CA LEU A 40 -0.02 21.01 3.61
C LEU A 40 -0.36 22.20 4.50
N PHE A 41 0.30 23.33 4.25
CA PHE A 41 0.03 24.62 4.87
C PHE A 41 -0.48 25.57 3.80
N ILE A 42 -1.69 26.09 3.96
CA ILE A 42 -2.26 27.10 3.07
C ILE A 42 -1.79 28.46 3.56
N VAL A 43 -1.13 29.23 2.68
CA VAL A 43 -0.66 30.58 2.97
C VAL A 43 -1.33 31.57 2.02
N ASP A 44 -1.72 32.72 2.56
CA ASP A 44 -2.24 33.81 1.74
C ASP A 44 -1.08 34.49 1.01
N LEU A 45 -1.26 34.80 -0.26
CA LEU A 45 -0.28 35.50 -1.09
C LEU A 45 -0.48 37.02 -1.00
N ASP A 46 0.60 37.78 -1.23
CA ASP A 46 0.48 39.23 -1.46
C ASP A 46 -0.17 39.48 -2.83
N PRO A 47 -1.35 40.14 -2.91
CA PRO A 47 -2.02 40.39 -4.18
C PRO A 47 -1.17 41.21 -5.18
N GLY A 48 -0.24 42.03 -4.68
CA GLY A 48 0.69 42.81 -5.49
C GLY A 48 1.98 42.06 -5.86
N ASN A 49 2.30 40.97 -5.17
CA ASN A 49 3.52 40.21 -5.38
C ASN A 49 3.39 38.74 -4.89
N PRO A 50 3.02 37.78 -5.75
CA PRO A 50 2.82 36.38 -5.34
C PRO A 50 4.11 35.66 -4.87
N ALA A 51 5.28 36.29 -4.98
CA ALA A 51 6.52 35.82 -4.34
C ALA A 51 6.59 36.13 -2.84
N ARG A 52 5.54 36.73 -2.26
CA ARG A 52 5.40 37.02 -0.84
C ARG A 52 4.15 36.33 -0.29
N TYR A 53 4.24 35.92 0.96
CA TYR A 53 3.14 35.24 1.67
C TYR A 53 2.94 35.84 3.05
N LYS A 54 1.71 35.79 3.55
CA LYS A 54 1.31 36.40 4.80
C LYS A 54 1.35 35.40 5.95
N VAL A 55 1.99 35.79 7.04
CA VAL A 55 1.96 35.06 8.33
C VAL A 55 1.77 36.09 9.44
N LYS A 56 0.81 35.86 10.35
CA LYS A 56 0.50 36.75 11.48
C LYS A 56 0.30 38.22 11.07
N GLY A 57 -0.33 38.44 9.93
CA GLY A 57 -0.57 39.79 9.41
C GLY A 57 0.59 40.40 8.61
N VAL A 58 1.77 39.78 8.61
CA VAL A 58 2.99 40.32 7.99
C VAL A 58 3.35 39.53 6.73
N TYR A 59 3.74 40.24 5.68
CA TYR A 59 4.21 39.63 4.43
C TYR A 59 5.70 39.31 4.50
N HIS A 60 6.03 38.05 4.20
CA HIS A 60 7.38 37.51 4.13
C HIS A 60 7.73 37.14 2.69
N ASP A 61 8.97 37.37 2.29
CA ASP A 61 9.47 36.93 0.99
C ASP A 61 9.66 35.42 0.97
N MET A 62 9.29 34.78 -0.13
CA MET A 62 9.63 33.39 -0.39
C MET A 62 11.09 33.27 -0.85
N LYS A 63 11.75 32.18 -0.46
CA LYS A 63 13.05 31.84 -1.03
C LYS A 63 12.84 31.28 -2.44
N LYS A 64 13.47 31.90 -3.43
CA LYS A 64 13.48 31.47 -4.83
C LYS A 64 14.67 30.54 -5.08
N GLU A 65 14.42 29.40 -5.71
CA GLU A 65 15.45 28.53 -6.25
C GLU A 65 15.18 28.29 -7.73
N THR A 66 16.23 28.34 -8.56
CA THR A 66 16.14 28.14 -10.01
C THR A 66 17.02 26.98 -10.43
N GLY A 67 16.51 26.11 -11.28
CA GLY A 67 17.25 25.00 -11.87
C GLY A 67 16.87 24.78 -13.32
N VAL A 68 17.65 23.97 -14.03
CA VAL A 68 17.42 23.63 -15.42
C VAL A 68 17.14 22.14 -15.53
N ILE A 69 15.98 21.77 -16.09
CA ILE A 69 15.63 20.39 -16.43
C ILE A 69 16.01 20.15 -17.89
N LYS A 70 16.94 19.21 -18.10
CA LYS A 70 17.32 18.74 -19.44
C LYS A 70 16.31 17.71 -19.93
N ILE A 71 15.69 17.96 -21.08
CA ILE A 71 14.67 17.08 -21.67
C ILE A 71 15.30 16.32 -22.84
N ALA A 72 15.28 14.98 -22.79
CA ALA A 72 15.83 14.15 -23.85
C ALA A 72 15.12 14.45 -25.19
N GLY A 73 15.89 14.89 -26.20
CA GLY A 73 15.38 15.26 -27.52
C GLY A 73 14.58 16.58 -27.58
N GLY A 74 14.55 17.35 -26.49
CA GLY A 74 13.82 18.61 -26.39
C GLY A 74 14.69 19.78 -25.95
N LYS A 75 14.08 20.97 -25.84
CA LYS A 75 14.73 22.15 -25.26
C LYS A 75 14.82 22.01 -23.74
N GLU A 76 15.92 22.48 -23.16
CA GLU A 76 16.03 22.61 -21.71
C GLU A 76 14.95 23.55 -21.17
N ARG A 77 14.45 23.25 -19.97
CA ARG A 77 13.42 24.04 -19.30
C ARG A 77 13.97 24.60 -18.00
N GLU A 78 13.99 25.91 -17.89
CA GLU A 78 14.19 26.57 -16.59
C GLU A 78 12.96 26.34 -15.71
N VAL A 79 13.21 25.96 -14.46
CA VAL A 79 12.19 25.74 -13.44
C VAL A 79 12.56 26.56 -12.22
N THR A 80 11.58 27.32 -11.74
CA THR A 80 11.67 28.05 -10.47
C THR A 80 10.83 27.31 -9.42
N THR A 81 11.42 27.07 -8.25
CA THR A 81 10.71 26.64 -7.05
C THR A 81 10.72 27.74 -6.01
N TRP A 82 9.65 27.83 -5.24
CA TRP A 82 9.47 28.83 -4.19
C TRP A 82 9.29 28.14 -2.86
N HIS A 83 9.93 28.66 -1.82
CA HIS A 83 9.91 28.06 -0.49
C HIS A 83 9.44 29.07 0.55
N THR A 84 8.49 28.65 1.36
CA THR A 84 8.03 29.35 2.56
C THR A 84 8.76 28.80 3.79
N MET A 85 8.48 29.35 4.97
CA MET A 85 8.93 28.77 6.24
C MET A 85 8.41 27.35 6.51
N TYR A 86 7.33 26.93 5.83
CA TYR A 86 6.73 25.59 5.99
C TYR A 86 7.30 24.57 4.99
N GLY A 87 7.99 25.02 3.94
CA GLY A 87 8.51 24.16 2.87
C GLY A 87 8.22 24.69 1.46
N PRO A 88 8.52 23.88 0.42
CA PRO A 88 8.28 24.23 -0.97
C PRO A 88 6.78 24.42 -1.26
N VAL A 89 6.48 25.43 -2.06
CA VAL A 89 5.15 25.66 -2.64
C VAL A 89 4.93 24.66 -3.76
N ILE A 90 3.82 23.90 -3.68
CA ILE A 90 3.46 22.84 -4.64
C ILE A 90 2.27 23.22 -5.54
N THR A 91 1.72 24.41 -5.35
CA THR A 91 0.68 25.00 -6.20
C THR A 91 1.29 26.04 -7.14
N GLU A 92 0.58 26.37 -8.21
CA GLU A 92 1.00 27.42 -9.14
C GLU A 92 0.92 28.80 -8.46
N LEU A 93 1.91 29.65 -8.74
CA LEU A 93 1.92 31.07 -8.35
C LEU A 93 1.64 31.90 -9.60
N SER A 94 0.36 32.15 -9.87
CA SER A 94 -0.10 32.89 -11.05
C SER A 94 -0.90 34.12 -10.64
N PRO A 95 -0.94 35.18 -11.49
CA PRO A 95 -1.75 36.37 -11.22
C PRO A 95 -3.21 36.00 -10.94
N GLY A 96 -3.79 36.55 -9.87
CA GLY A 96 -5.16 36.27 -9.43
C GLY A 96 -5.32 35.05 -8.51
N VAL A 97 -4.25 34.31 -8.21
CA VAL A 97 -4.24 33.30 -7.15
C VAL A 97 -3.96 33.99 -5.81
N GLU A 98 -4.88 33.83 -4.85
CA GLU A 98 -4.81 34.51 -3.55
C GLU A 98 -4.16 33.66 -2.45
N ALA A 99 -4.00 32.35 -2.67
CA ALA A 99 -3.43 31.43 -1.69
C ALA A 99 -2.61 30.31 -2.36
N ALA A 100 -1.62 29.81 -1.65
CA ALA A 100 -0.77 28.72 -2.09
C ALA A 100 -0.64 27.61 -1.05
N ALA A 101 -0.42 26.37 -1.49
CA ALA A 101 -0.12 25.26 -0.60
C ALA A 101 1.39 25.02 -0.53
N ALA A 102 1.95 25.16 0.67
CA ALA A 102 3.31 24.74 1.00
C ALA A 102 3.30 23.34 1.62
N MET A 103 4.23 22.49 1.20
CA MET A 103 4.32 21.10 1.67
C MET A 103 5.41 20.96 2.74
N CYS A 104 5.02 20.52 3.93
CA CYS A 104 5.94 20.10 4.99
C CYS A 104 6.01 18.57 5.02
N TRP A 105 7.21 18.02 4.87
CA TRP A 105 7.50 16.59 4.96
C TRP A 105 8.89 16.36 5.54
N TYR A 106 9.30 15.12 5.79
CA TYR A 106 10.58 14.84 6.47
C TYR A 106 11.81 15.54 5.86
N GLY A 107 11.88 15.67 4.52
CA GLY A 107 13.01 16.30 3.83
C GLY A 107 13.00 17.83 3.80
N THR A 108 11.91 18.47 4.27
CA THR A 108 11.77 19.94 4.30
C THR A 108 11.58 20.50 5.70
N HIS A 109 11.14 19.66 6.64
CA HIS A 109 11.10 20.02 8.04
C HIS A 109 12.51 20.35 8.52
N SER A 110 12.66 21.53 9.13
CA SER A 110 13.90 22.10 9.66
C SER A 110 14.43 21.36 10.90
N SER A 111 14.55 20.04 10.82
CA SER A 111 15.41 19.24 11.70
C SER A 111 16.89 19.51 11.36
N ALA A 112 17.22 20.78 11.14
CA ALA A 112 18.52 21.29 10.73
C ALA A 112 19.53 20.94 11.82
N GLY A 113 20.10 19.75 11.74
CA GLY A 113 21.08 19.23 12.69
C GLY A 113 21.04 17.72 12.92
N ASP A 114 19.92 17.02 12.69
CA ASP A 114 19.86 15.58 12.93
C ASP A 114 19.91 14.79 11.60
N PRO A 115 21.03 14.12 11.28
CA PRO A 115 21.14 13.35 10.06
C PRO A 115 20.15 12.18 10.06
N ASP A 116 19.56 11.91 8.90
CA ASP A 116 18.70 10.74 8.75
C ASP A 116 19.49 9.45 9.02
N THR A 117 19.09 8.72 10.06
CA THR A 117 19.73 7.46 10.48
C THR A 117 19.09 6.21 9.88
N THR A 118 18.13 6.36 8.96
CA THR A 118 17.41 5.24 8.34
C THR A 118 18.33 4.21 7.68
N LEU A 119 19.38 4.63 6.97
CA LEU A 119 20.35 3.68 6.41
C LEU A 119 21.21 2.99 7.49
N ARG A 120 21.51 3.68 8.59
CA ARG A 120 22.18 3.05 9.75
C ARG A 120 21.30 1.99 10.39
N ALA A 121 19.98 2.21 10.41
CA ALA A 121 19.01 1.22 10.89
C ALA A 121 19.09 -0.08 10.09
N VAL A 122 19.14 0.01 8.75
CA VAL A 122 19.26 -1.18 7.87
C VAL A 122 20.51 -2.00 8.23
N PHE A 123 21.68 -1.37 8.33
CA PHE A 123 22.90 -2.08 8.70
C PHE A 123 22.89 -2.61 10.14
N ALA A 124 22.20 -1.92 11.06
CA ALA A 124 22.03 -2.38 12.44
C ALA A 124 21.13 -3.62 12.50
N MET A 125 20.04 -3.65 11.72
CA MET A 125 19.17 -4.82 11.58
C MET A 125 19.92 -6.00 10.96
N ASP A 126 20.67 -5.78 9.88
CA ASP A 126 21.48 -6.81 9.21
C ASP A 126 22.47 -7.51 10.18
N LYS A 127 22.91 -6.79 11.23
CA LYS A 127 23.89 -7.25 12.24
C LYS A 127 23.29 -7.65 13.58
N ALA A 128 21.98 -7.52 13.76
CA ALA A 128 21.33 -7.76 15.04
C ALA A 128 21.44 -9.24 15.46
N ARG A 129 21.56 -9.50 16.76
CA ARG A 129 21.79 -10.87 17.28
C ARG A 129 20.62 -11.41 18.09
N ASN A 130 19.64 -10.58 18.41
CA ASN A 130 18.47 -10.90 19.23
C ASN A 130 17.41 -9.80 19.07
N THR A 131 16.26 -10.02 19.71
CA THR A 131 15.18 -9.02 19.75
C THR A 131 15.63 -7.67 20.31
N GLU A 132 16.51 -7.61 21.32
CA GLU A 132 16.97 -6.33 21.88
C GLU A 132 17.77 -5.49 20.88
N ASP A 133 18.70 -6.11 20.14
CA ASP A 133 19.44 -5.47 19.06
C ASP A 133 18.47 -4.97 17.97
N MET A 134 17.43 -5.76 17.66
CA MET A 134 16.41 -5.40 16.68
C MET A 134 15.53 -4.23 17.12
N VAL A 135 15.16 -4.15 18.41
CA VAL A 135 14.48 -2.99 19.00
C VAL A 135 15.33 -1.73 18.85
N ALA A 136 16.61 -1.82 19.22
CA ALA A 136 17.53 -0.69 19.13
C ALA A 136 17.72 -0.24 17.68
N ALA A 137 17.87 -1.18 16.75
CA ALA A 137 18.00 -0.91 15.32
C ALA A 137 16.72 -0.27 14.75
N ALA A 138 15.54 -0.78 15.11
CA ALA A 138 14.27 -0.25 14.63
C ALA A 138 14.11 1.23 15.00
N LYS A 139 14.53 1.66 16.19
CA LYS A 139 14.46 3.08 16.65
C LYS A 139 15.28 4.05 15.78
N LEU A 140 16.22 3.55 14.98
CA LEU A 140 17.01 4.36 14.04
C LEU A 140 16.27 4.64 12.72
N LEU A 141 15.15 3.96 12.42
CA LEU A 141 14.34 4.30 11.25
C LEU A 141 13.61 5.63 11.49
N GLN A 142 13.88 6.62 10.64
CA GLN A 142 13.33 7.97 10.82
C GLN A 142 12.32 8.32 9.74
N THR A 143 12.71 8.27 8.47
CA THR A 143 11.94 8.85 7.35
C THR A 143 11.04 7.84 6.64
N VAL A 144 10.95 6.62 7.18
CA VAL A 144 10.16 5.52 6.62
C VAL A 144 9.34 4.88 7.73
N GLY A 145 8.04 5.19 7.76
CA GLY A 145 7.10 4.63 8.73
C GLY A 145 6.83 3.14 8.48
N MET A 146 7.33 2.26 9.34
CA MET A 146 7.23 0.80 9.16
C MET A 146 6.71 0.11 10.42
N ASN A 147 5.90 -0.91 10.24
CA ASN A 147 5.77 -2.00 11.19
C ASN A 147 6.94 -2.96 10.94
N VAL A 148 7.84 -3.07 11.91
CA VAL A 148 8.91 -4.08 11.90
C VAL A 148 8.40 -5.29 12.66
N VAL A 149 8.32 -6.44 12.01
CA VAL A 149 8.01 -7.73 12.66
C VAL A 149 9.28 -8.56 12.63
N GLU A 150 9.60 -9.18 13.77
CA GLU A 150 10.85 -9.87 14.01
C GLU A 150 10.62 -11.20 14.74
N ALA A 151 11.55 -12.12 14.54
CA ALA A 151 11.71 -13.33 15.32
C ALA A 151 13.20 -13.65 15.49
N ASP A 152 13.59 -14.28 16.59
CA ASP A 152 14.96 -14.71 16.86
C ASP A 152 15.10 -16.21 17.18
N THR A 153 16.33 -16.73 17.10
CA THR A 153 16.69 -18.12 17.41
C THR A 153 16.52 -18.46 18.90
N GLY A 154 16.38 -17.47 19.77
CA GLY A 154 16.01 -17.64 21.19
C GLY A 154 14.53 -17.95 21.39
N GLY A 155 13.72 -17.86 20.34
CA GLY A 155 12.28 -18.14 20.36
C GLY A 155 11.42 -16.91 20.64
N SER A 156 12.01 -15.70 20.67
CA SER A 156 11.24 -14.47 20.78
C SER A 156 10.63 -14.08 19.45
N ILE A 157 9.45 -13.46 19.52
CA ILE A 157 8.83 -12.73 18.42
C ILE A 157 8.48 -11.33 18.88
N ALA A 158 8.65 -10.35 18.00
CA ALA A 158 8.34 -8.98 18.35
C ALA A 158 7.81 -8.15 17.18
N TRP A 159 7.13 -7.07 17.54
CA TRP A 159 6.67 -6.04 16.63
C TRP A 159 6.92 -4.66 17.20
N PHE A 160 7.39 -3.77 16.34
CA PHE A 160 7.61 -2.37 16.68
C PHE A 160 7.10 -1.48 15.55
N ALA A 161 6.32 -0.47 15.91
CA ALA A 161 6.08 0.67 15.04
C ALA A 161 7.34 1.54 15.00
N SER A 162 7.84 1.83 13.81
CA SER A 162 9.01 2.67 13.60
C SER A 162 8.79 3.74 12.54
N GLY A 163 9.75 4.66 12.42
CA GLY A 163 9.62 5.94 11.75
C GLY A 163 9.19 7.06 12.70
N ARG A 164 9.42 8.29 12.26
CA ARG A 164 9.05 9.51 13.00
C ARG A 164 7.56 9.79 12.88
N ILE A 165 6.87 10.04 13.99
CA ILE A 165 5.48 10.49 13.98
C ILE A 165 5.46 12.00 14.29
N PRO A 166 5.02 12.88 13.37
CA PRO A 166 5.02 14.32 13.61
C PRO A 166 4.10 14.74 14.76
N ARG A 167 4.61 15.55 15.69
CA ARG A 167 3.80 16.21 16.72
C ARG A 167 3.25 17.51 16.15
N ARG A 168 1.94 17.60 15.98
CA ARG A 168 1.28 18.75 15.35
C ARG A 168 0.71 19.70 16.42
N ARG A 169 0.95 20.99 16.27
CA ARG A 169 0.31 22.06 17.07
C ARG A 169 -0.69 22.80 16.22
N GLY A 170 -1.86 23.11 16.76
CA GLY A 170 -2.84 24.03 16.15
C GLY A 170 -3.73 23.42 15.07
N TYR A 171 -3.49 22.17 14.65
CA TYR A 171 -4.31 21.47 13.66
C TYR A 171 -4.15 19.94 13.81
N SER A 172 -5.00 19.19 13.13
CA SER A 172 -5.10 17.72 13.30
C SER A 172 -4.27 16.89 12.31
N GLY A 173 -3.73 17.51 11.25
CA GLY A 173 -3.14 16.82 10.09
C GLY A 173 -4.16 16.24 9.10
N ARG A 174 -5.46 16.23 9.44
CA ARG A 174 -6.50 15.63 8.56
C ARG A 174 -6.77 16.43 7.29
N LEU A 175 -6.67 17.74 7.39
CA LEU A 175 -6.87 18.71 6.31
C LEU A 175 -5.68 19.65 6.28
N PRO A 176 -5.45 20.36 5.16
CA PRO A 176 -4.43 21.41 5.12
C PRO A 176 -4.56 22.36 6.30
N ALA A 177 -3.44 22.68 6.92
CA ALA A 177 -3.34 23.63 8.01
C ALA A 177 -3.47 25.07 7.48
N ASP A 178 -4.02 25.96 8.30
CA ASP A 178 -3.98 27.39 8.04
C ASP A 178 -2.60 27.94 8.43
N GLY A 179 -1.76 28.17 7.42
CA GLY A 179 -0.42 28.72 7.55
C GLY A 179 -0.39 30.24 7.76
N SER A 180 -1.49 30.95 7.53
CA SER A 180 -1.58 32.41 7.69
C SER A 180 -1.51 32.85 9.16
N THR A 181 -1.95 31.99 10.08
CA THR A 181 -2.01 32.29 11.53
C THR A 181 -0.66 32.20 12.23
N GLY A 182 0.28 31.44 11.67
CA GLY A 182 1.52 31.02 12.35
C GLY A 182 1.30 30.20 13.64
N GLY A 183 0.07 29.73 13.89
CA GLY A 183 -0.28 28.86 15.02
C GLY A 183 -0.06 27.38 14.73
N CYS A 184 -0.02 27.01 13.44
CA CYS A 184 0.16 25.64 12.97
C CYS A 184 1.63 25.32 12.74
N SER A 185 2.12 24.19 13.27
CA SER A 185 3.48 23.71 13.00
C SER A 185 3.67 22.24 13.39
N TRP A 186 4.78 21.65 12.93
CA TRP A 186 5.38 20.47 13.56
C TRP A 186 6.25 20.91 14.74
N GLU A 187 6.08 20.27 15.89
CA GLU A 187 6.85 20.49 17.12
C GLU A 187 7.70 19.25 17.42
N GLY A 188 8.57 18.92 16.46
CA GLY A 188 9.36 17.69 16.49
C GLY A 188 8.51 16.44 16.28
N PHE A 189 8.98 15.34 16.85
CA PHE A 189 8.42 14.01 16.63
C PHE A 189 8.14 13.32 17.96
N VAL A 190 7.25 12.32 17.93
CA VAL A 190 7.05 11.40 19.06
C VAL A 190 8.37 10.69 19.36
N PRO A 191 8.81 10.61 20.64
CA PRO A 191 9.97 9.83 21.02
C PRO A 191 9.84 8.37 20.57
N PRO A 192 10.88 7.74 19.98
CA PRO A 192 10.78 6.36 19.50
C PRO A 192 10.36 5.34 20.56
N ASP A 193 10.69 5.58 21.84
CA ASP A 193 10.30 4.70 22.95
C ASP A 193 8.80 4.73 23.26
N GLU A 194 8.09 5.77 22.82
CA GLU A 194 6.63 5.85 22.94
C GLU A 194 5.91 5.14 21.79
N ASN A 195 6.60 4.72 20.73
CA ASN A 195 5.96 4.04 19.63
C ASN A 195 5.35 2.69 20.07
N PRO A 196 4.17 2.32 19.54
CA PRO A 196 3.54 1.05 19.86
C PRO A 196 4.43 -0.15 19.55
N SER A 197 4.44 -1.14 20.44
CA SER A 197 5.19 -2.37 20.28
C SER A 197 4.55 -3.54 21.03
N ALA A 198 4.98 -4.75 20.70
CA ALA A 198 4.66 -5.97 21.43
C ALA A 198 5.83 -6.95 21.33
N ILE A 199 6.19 -7.57 22.46
CA ILE A 199 7.20 -8.63 22.53
C ILE A 199 6.51 -9.85 23.15
N ASN A 200 6.65 -11.01 22.51
CA ASN A 200 6.08 -12.29 22.95
C ASN A 200 4.60 -12.17 23.39
N PRO A 201 3.71 -11.67 22.52
CA PRO A 201 2.30 -11.52 22.87
C PRO A 201 1.66 -12.88 23.16
N ALA A 202 0.69 -12.90 24.08
CA ALA A 202 -0.01 -14.12 24.48
C ALA A 202 -0.74 -14.85 23.34
N SER A 203 -0.95 -14.19 22.19
CA SER A 203 -1.48 -14.81 20.97
C SER A 203 -0.54 -15.87 20.37
N GLY A 204 0.76 -15.84 20.68
CA GLY A 204 1.76 -16.74 20.09
C GLY A 204 2.12 -16.43 18.64
N PHE A 205 1.57 -15.36 18.05
CA PHE A 205 1.92 -14.87 16.72
C PHE A 205 1.75 -13.36 16.63
N ILE A 206 2.39 -12.77 15.62
CA ILE A 206 2.30 -11.37 15.25
C ILE A 206 1.95 -11.26 13.77
N ALA A 207 1.00 -10.40 13.42
CA ALA A 207 0.61 -10.16 12.04
C ALA A 207 0.39 -8.66 11.81
N THR A 208 1.03 -8.10 10.77
CA THR A 208 0.79 -6.72 10.33
C THR A 208 0.45 -6.69 8.85
N ALA A 209 -0.46 -5.79 8.48
CA ALA A 209 -0.98 -5.70 7.11
C ALA A 209 -1.52 -4.29 6.81
N ASN A 210 -0.80 -3.26 7.27
CA ASN A 210 -1.15 -1.84 7.10
C ASN A 210 -2.49 -1.40 7.73
N HIS A 211 -3.12 -2.29 8.50
CA HIS A 211 -4.29 -2.00 9.31
C HIS A 211 -3.91 -1.09 10.48
N LYS A 212 -4.89 -0.56 11.21
CA LYS A 212 -4.64 0.22 12.42
C LYS A 212 -3.94 -0.62 13.49
N THR A 213 -2.64 -0.44 13.63
CA THR A 213 -1.80 -1.12 14.63
C THR A 213 -1.68 -0.34 15.94
N ALA A 214 -1.93 0.98 15.92
CA ALA A 214 -1.95 1.79 17.14
C ALA A 214 -3.03 1.29 18.12
N PRO A 215 -2.66 0.91 19.37
CA PRO A 215 -3.58 0.33 20.32
C PRO A 215 -4.63 1.34 20.79
N ALA A 216 -5.69 0.83 21.42
CA ALA A 216 -6.68 1.69 22.08
C ALA A 216 -6.00 2.53 23.16
N GLY A 217 -6.32 3.83 23.23
CA GLY A 217 -5.72 4.75 24.20
C GLY A 217 -4.36 5.32 23.82
N TYR A 218 -3.73 4.89 22.71
CA TYR A 218 -2.48 5.49 22.24
C TYR A 218 -2.64 7.00 22.01
N PRO A 219 -1.83 7.87 22.67
CA PRO A 219 -2.10 9.31 22.70
C PRO A 219 -1.74 10.03 21.40
N HIS A 220 -0.88 9.44 20.57
CA HIS A 220 -0.36 10.10 19.37
C HIS A 220 -1.12 9.70 18.11
N LYS A 221 -1.22 10.64 17.15
CA LYS A 221 -1.86 10.39 15.86
C LYS A 221 -0.83 9.87 14.86
N VAL A 222 -0.84 8.55 14.62
CA VAL A 222 -0.04 7.95 13.53
C VAL A 222 -0.55 8.41 12.17
N THR A 223 -1.86 8.27 11.92
CA THR A 223 -2.51 8.67 10.67
C THR A 223 -4.04 8.73 10.82
N HIS A 224 -4.68 9.43 9.89
CA HIS A 224 -6.14 9.40 9.70
C HIS A 224 -6.58 8.35 8.67
N SER A 225 -5.67 7.79 7.88
CA SER A 225 -5.97 6.89 6.77
C SER A 225 -5.20 5.58 6.90
N TRP A 226 -5.90 4.54 7.38
CA TRP A 226 -5.37 3.17 7.48
C TRP A 226 -5.88 2.32 6.33
N ALA A 227 -5.16 1.24 6.00
CA ALA A 227 -5.73 0.21 5.14
C ALA A 227 -6.89 -0.50 5.88
N ALA A 228 -7.88 -0.96 5.11
CA ALA A 228 -8.98 -1.75 5.67
C ALA A 228 -8.46 -3.04 6.33
N PRO A 229 -9.08 -3.50 7.43
CA PRO A 229 -8.50 -4.55 8.28
C PRO A 229 -8.63 -5.97 7.70
N TYR A 230 -9.20 -6.15 6.51
CA TYR A 230 -9.58 -7.44 5.95
C TYR A 230 -8.40 -8.41 5.78
N ARG A 231 -7.27 -7.94 5.23
CA ARG A 231 -6.04 -8.76 5.12
C ARG A 231 -5.56 -9.22 6.48
N HIS A 232 -5.47 -8.31 7.44
CA HIS A 232 -5.06 -8.64 8.81
C HIS A 232 -6.01 -9.66 9.46
N ARG A 233 -7.32 -9.42 9.40
CA ARG A 233 -8.33 -10.33 9.94
C ARG A 233 -8.21 -11.73 9.34
N ARG A 234 -7.98 -11.82 8.02
CA ARG A 234 -7.78 -13.10 7.32
C ARG A 234 -6.48 -13.79 7.73
N ILE A 235 -5.37 -13.04 7.87
CA ILE A 235 -4.10 -13.61 8.35
C ILE A 235 -4.27 -14.17 9.77
N VAL A 236 -4.84 -13.38 10.69
CA VAL A 236 -5.08 -13.80 12.08
C VAL A 236 -6.00 -15.02 12.15
N GLU A 237 -7.07 -15.04 11.34
CA GLU A 237 -7.96 -16.20 11.26
C GLU A 237 -7.21 -17.45 10.82
N LEU A 238 -6.36 -17.36 9.79
CA LEU A 238 -5.59 -18.50 9.30
C LEU A 238 -4.52 -18.95 10.30
N LEU A 239 -3.84 -18.00 10.96
CA LEU A 239 -2.86 -18.30 12.00
C LEU A 239 -3.50 -18.95 13.24
N GLY A 240 -4.75 -18.61 13.55
CA GLY A 240 -5.47 -19.20 14.68
C GLY A 240 -6.03 -20.61 14.42
N ARG A 241 -5.96 -21.13 13.20
CA ARG A 241 -6.50 -22.46 12.84
C ARG A 241 -5.56 -23.61 13.22
N GLU A 242 -4.27 -23.33 13.35
CA GLU A 242 -3.26 -24.34 13.65
C GLU A 242 -2.49 -23.92 14.91
N LYS A 243 -2.03 -24.90 15.70
CA LYS A 243 -1.18 -24.62 16.87
C LYS A 243 0.27 -24.35 16.50
N ALA A 244 0.70 -24.90 15.36
CA ALA A 244 2.05 -24.78 14.84
C ALA A 244 1.98 -24.70 13.32
N HIS A 245 2.78 -23.82 12.74
CA HIS A 245 2.82 -23.58 11.30
C HIS A 245 4.12 -24.06 10.70
N SER A 246 4.03 -24.75 9.57
CA SER A 246 5.18 -25.05 8.70
C SER A 246 5.41 -23.92 7.69
N PRO A 247 6.60 -23.83 7.06
CA PRO A 247 6.82 -22.93 5.93
C PRO A 247 5.78 -23.09 4.80
N ASP A 248 5.28 -24.31 4.56
CA ASP A 248 4.24 -24.57 3.56
C ASP A 248 2.88 -23.98 3.97
N SER A 249 2.52 -24.03 5.25
CA SER A 249 1.30 -23.39 5.74
C SER A 249 1.37 -21.86 5.60
N PHE A 250 2.53 -21.24 5.86
CA PHE A 250 2.73 -19.81 5.59
C PHE A 250 2.70 -19.48 4.10
N ALA A 251 3.24 -20.34 3.24
CA ALA A 251 3.13 -20.20 1.78
C ALA A 251 1.66 -20.22 1.32
N ALA A 252 0.83 -21.08 1.92
CA ALA A 252 -0.59 -21.14 1.65
C ALA A 252 -1.32 -19.86 2.10
N ILE A 253 -0.99 -19.31 3.28
CA ILE A 253 -1.51 -18.01 3.75
C ILE A 253 -1.16 -16.92 2.73
N GLN A 254 0.09 -16.87 2.28
CA GLN A 254 0.56 -15.89 1.30
C GLN A 254 -0.17 -15.98 -0.06
N LYS A 255 -0.70 -17.15 -0.41
CA LYS A 255 -1.47 -17.43 -1.63
C LYS A 255 -2.96 -17.14 -1.49
N ASP A 256 -3.48 -16.97 -0.28
CA ASP A 256 -4.91 -16.84 0.00
C ASP A 256 -5.53 -15.61 -0.72
N VAL A 257 -6.67 -15.88 -1.39
CA VAL A 257 -7.44 -14.91 -2.17
C VAL A 257 -8.87 -14.79 -1.65
N TYR A 258 -9.12 -15.19 -0.42
CA TYR A 258 -10.45 -15.13 0.18
C TYR A 258 -10.83 -13.69 0.54
N SER A 259 -11.99 -13.22 0.11
CA SER A 259 -12.44 -11.85 0.38
C SER A 259 -13.17 -11.75 1.73
N LYS A 260 -12.43 -11.40 2.78
CA LYS A 260 -13.00 -11.08 4.10
C LYS A 260 -13.96 -9.87 4.04
N ARG A 261 -13.80 -8.98 3.05
CA ARG A 261 -14.76 -7.89 2.81
C ARG A 261 -16.08 -8.44 2.30
N ALA A 262 -16.07 -9.33 1.31
CA ALA A 262 -17.29 -9.94 0.79
C ALA A 262 -18.06 -10.70 1.88
N GLU A 263 -17.37 -11.40 2.77
CA GLU A 263 -17.97 -12.07 3.94
C GLU A 263 -18.82 -11.11 4.80
N VAL A 264 -18.40 -9.86 4.96
CA VAL A 264 -19.15 -8.83 5.70
C VAL A 264 -20.30 -8.25 4.85
N PHE A 265 -20.08 -8.05 3.55
CA PHE A 265 -21.02 -7.35 2.68
C PHE A 265 -22.19 -8.24 2.23
N LEU A 266 -21.94 -9.50 1.89
CA LEU A 266 -22.95 -10.36 1.27
C LEU A 266 -24.18 -10.60 2.15
N PRO A 267 -24.10 -10.82 3.48
CA PRO A 267 -25.29 -10.99 4.31
C PRO A 267 -26.25 -9.79 4.22
N VAL A 268 -25.72 -8.57 4.15
CA VAL A 268 -26.52 -7.34 3.97
C VAL A 268 -27.10 -7.29 2.55
N LEU A 269 -26.26 -7.49 1.53
CA LEU A 269 -26.69 -7.43 0.12
C LEU A 269 -27.77 -8.48 -0.22
N LEU A 270 -27.66 -9.68 0.33
CA LEU A 270 -28.57 -10.78 0.07
C LEU A 270 -29.82 -10.75 0.96
N GLY A 271 -29.82 -9.88 1.99
CA GLY A 271 -30.99 -9.62 2.82
C GLY A 271 -32.02 -8.68 2.19
N PHE A 272 -31.63 -7.92 1.15
CA PHE A 272 -32.54 -7.04 0.42
C PHE A 272 -33.35 -7.78 -0.66
N SER A 273 -34.53 -7.24 -0.96
CA SER A 273 -35.36 -7.69 -2.10
C SER A 273 -35.20 -6.72 -3.27
N TYR A 274 -34.85 -7.25 -4.44
CA TYR A 274 -34.57 -6.43 -5.64
C TYR A 274 -35.66 -6.56 -6.71
N ALA A 275 -36.14 -5.42 -7.24
CA ALA A 275 -37.18 -5.37 -8.27
C ALA A 275 -36.62 -5.51 -9.69
N GLY A 276 -35.40 -5.03 -9.94
CA GLY A 276 -34.72 -5.13 -11.23
C GLY A 276 -34.25 -6.55 -11.57
N LYS A 277 -34.42 -6.96 -12.83
CA LYS A 277 -34.01 -8.29 -13.32
C LYS A 277 -32.49 -8.48 -13.20
N GLU A 278 -31.70 -7.50 -13.65
CA GLU A 278 -30.24 -7.56 -13.59
C GLU A 278 -29.72 -7.57 -12.16
N ALA A 279 -30.37 -6.84 -11.24
CA ALA A 279 -30.00 -6.84 -9.84
C ALA A 279 -30.26 -8.20 -9.17
N ARG A 280 -31.40 -8.84 -9.46
CA ARG A 280 -31.68 -10.22 -9.00
C ARG A 280 -30.70 -11.24 -9.59
N GLU A 281 -30.36 -11.13 -10.88
CA GLU A 281 -29.36 -11.99 -11.52
C GLU A 281 -28.00 -11.86 -10.81
N ALA A 282 -27.57 -10.61 -10.56
CA ALA A 282 -26.33 -10.33 -9.86
C ALA A 282 -26.34 -10.88 -8.42
N ALA A 283 -27.41 -10.63 -7.66
CA ALA A 283 -27.54 -11.16 -6.30
C ALA A 283 -27.50 -12.70 -6.28
N GLY A 284 -28.13 -13.37 -7.25
CA GLY A 284 -28.06 -14.82 -7.41
C GLY A 284 -26.62 -15.31 -7.66
N MET A 285 -25.87 -14.65 -8.54
CA MET A 285 -24.46 -14.98 -8.78
C MET A 285 -23.57 -14.80 -7.55
N LEU A 286 -23.86 -13.80 -6.70
CA LEU A 286 -23.12 -13.57 -5.45
C LEU A 286 -23.51 -14.56 -4.35
N LYS A 287 -24.77 -15.02 -4.32
CA LYS A 287 -25.26 -15.99 -3.34
C LYS A 287 -24.51 -17.32 -3.43
N ASP A 288 -24.21 -17.79 -4.63
CA ASP A 288 -23.53 -19.07 -4.86
C ASP A 288 -22.00 -18.96 -4.84
N TRP A 289 -21.46 -17.76 -4.58
CA TRP A 289 -20.02 -17.52 -4.61
C TRP A 289 -19.35 -17.93 -3.30
N ASP A 290 -18.23 -18.65 -3.43
CA ASP A 290 -17.38 -19.13 -2.33
C ASP A 290 -16.47 -18.05 -1.69
N LEU A 291 -16.64 -16.78 -2.08
CA LEU A 291 -15.84 -15.63 -1.64
C LEU A 291 -14.37 -15.66 -2.09
N SER A 292 -14.00 -16.58 -2.98
CA SER A 292 -12.66 -16.67 -3.56
C SER A 292 -12.47 -15.68 -4.72
N MET A 293 -11.42 -14.86 -4.63
CA MET A 293 -10.98 -13.95 -5.71
C MET A 293 -10.03 -14.66 -6.69
N GLY A 294 -10.27 -15.93 -7.00
CA GLY A 294 -9.57 -16.65 -8.07
C GLY A 294 -9.72 -15.95 -9.43
N ALA A 295 -8.76 -16.15 -10.33
CA ALA A 295 -8.79 -15.51 -11.65
C ALA A 295 -9.95 -16.00 -12.54
N ASP A 296 -10.50 -17.17 -12.27
CA ASP A 296 -11.69 -17.74 -12.91
C ASP A 296 -13.00 -17.32 -12.22
N SER A 297 -12.94 -16.62 -11.09
CA SER A 297 -14.09 -16.30 -10.25
C SER A 297 -15.10 -15.36 -10.92
N ARG A 298 -16.33 -15.85 -11.09
CA ARG A 298 -17.48 -15.05 -11.58
C ARG A 298 -18.08 -14.17 -10.48
N GLY A 299 -18.19 -14.71 -9.26
CA GLY A 299 -18.66 -13.95 -8.11
C GLY A 299 -17.68 -12.85 -7.73
N GLY A 300 -16.38 -13.13 -7.74
CA GLY A 300 -15.33 -12.13 -7.48
C GLY A 300 -15.32 -11.00 -8.51
N LEU A 301 -15.49 -11.33 -9.80
CA LEU A 301 -15.68 -10.33 -10.86
C LEU A 301 -16.85 -9.41 -10.54
N LEU A 302 -18.02 -9.99 -10.26
CA LEU A 302 -19.24 -9.23 -10.01
C LEU A 302 -19.12 -8.37 -8.76
N PHE A 303 -18.55 -8.90 -7.68
CA PHE A 303 -18.37 -8.20 -6.42
C PHE A 303 -17.43 -7.00 -6.54
N GLN A 304 -16.29 -7.13 -7.24
CA GLN A 304 -15.37 -6.01 -7.44
C GLN A 304 -15.98 -4.91 -8.32
N VAL A 305 -16.73 -5.29 -9.36
CA VAL A 305 -17.46 -4.31 -10.17
C VAL A 305 -18.52 -3.62 -9.33
N PHE A 306 -19.28 -4.37 -8.53
CA PHE A 306 -20.26 -3.84 -7.58
C PHE A 306 -19.64 -2.82 -6.63
N LEU A 307 -18.52 -3.12 -5.98
CA LEU A 307 -17.86 -2.19 -5.05
C LEU A 307 -17.53 -0.85 -5.72
N ASN A 308 -16.96 -0.88 -6.92
CA ASN A 308 -16.67 0.35 -7.66
C ASN A 308 -17.93 1.12 -8.05
N ARG A 309 -18.95 0.43 -8.59
CA ARG A 309 -20.21 1.07 -9.00
C ARG A 309 -20.93 1.68 -7.81
N PHE A 310 -21.04 0.93 -6.72
CA PHE A 310 -21.69 1.37 -5.50
C PHE A 310 -20.98 2.59 -4.90
N ALA A 311 -19.65 2.57 -4.85
CA ALA A 311 -18.88 3.70 -4.36
C ALA A 311 -19.04 4.97 -5.22
N GLU A 312 -19.10 4.81 -6.54
CA GLU A 312 -19.38 5.93 -7.43
C GLU A 312 -20.78 6.49 -7.22
N ILE A 313 -21.83 5.65 -7.18
CA ILE A 313 -23.22 6.08 -6.97
C ILE A 313 -23.37 6.77 -5.60
N LEU A 314 -22.76 6.18 -4.56
CA LEU A 314 -22.78 6.75 -3.21
C LEU A 314 -22.14 8.14 -3.18
N CYS A 315 -21.00 8.34 -3.83
CA CYS A 315 -20.22 9.56 -3.70
C CYS A 315 -20.50 10.61 -4.79
N LYS A 316 -21.15 10.25 -5.90
CA LYS A 316 -21.33 11.14 -7.06
C LYS A 316 -22.04 12.44 -6.72
N ASP A 317 -23.16 12.37 -6.01
CA ASP A 317 -23.95 13.56 -5.68
C ASP A 317 -23.23 14.47 -4.66
N LEU A 318 -22.40 13.87 -3.80
CA LEU A 318 -21.63 14.60 -2.79
C LEU A 318 -20.38 15.27 -3.37
N LEU A 319 -19.68 14.59 -4.28
CA LEU A 319 -18.37 15.02 -4.76
C LEU A 319 -18.41 15.68 -6.14
N GLY A 320 -19.45 15.45 -6.95
CA GLY A 320 -19.59 16.01 -8.28
C GLY A 320 -18.34 15.80 -9.13
N GLU A 321 -17.76 16.91 -9.61
CA GLU A 321 -16.54 16.92 -10.42
C GLU A 321 -15.28 16.44 -9.68
N TYR A 322 -15.29 16.40 -8.35
CA TYR A 322 -14.15 15.94 -7.53
C TYR A 322 -14.13 14.42 -7.32
N LEU A 323 -15.16 13.69 -7.74
CA LEU A 323 -15.21 12.22 -7.62
C LEU A 323 -13.97 11.52 -8.23
N PRO A 324 -13.46 11.90 -9.42
CA PRO A 324 -12.24 11.31 -9.98
C PRO A 324 -10.98 11.55 -9.13
N VAL A 325 -10.93 12.67 -8.40
CA VAL A 325 -9.80 12.96 -7.49
C VAL A 325 -9.92 12.12 -6.23
N TYR A 326 -11.12 12.04 -5.65
CA TYR A 326 -11.35 11.26 -4.43
C TYR A 326 -11.15 9.75 -4.63
N THR A 327 -11.48 9.23 -5.82
CA THR A 327 -11.28 7.81 -6.19
C THR A 327 -9.80 7.42 -6.28
N ILE A 328 -8.87 8.37 -6.51
CA ILE A 328 -7.42 8.11 -6.45
C ILE A 328 -7.03 7.68 -5.03
N PHE A 329 -7.65 8.28 -4.01
CA PHE A 329 -7.48 7.91 -2.61
C PHE A 329 -8.33 6.69 -2.26
N SER A 330 -8.07 5.55 -2.93
CA SER A 330 -8.85 4.32 -2.84
C SER A 330 -9.15 3.84 -1.41
N HIS A 331 -8.24 4.04 -0.45
CA HIS A 331 -8.47 3.74 0.96
C HIS A 331 -9.63 4.56 1.54
N LEU A 332 -9.68 5.87 1.27
CA LEU A 332 -10.78 6.74 1.67
C LEU A 332 -12.05 6.38 0.89
N PHE A 333 -11.91 6.11 -0.40
CA PHE A 333 -13.00 5.76 -1.30
C PHE A 333 -13.81 4.55 -0.78
N PHE A 334 -13.14 3.46 -0.39
CA PHE A 334 -13.82 2.28 0.12
C PHE A 334 -14.18 2.36 1.61
N SER A 335 -13.52 3.22 2.40
CA SER A 335 -13.79 3.33 3.84
C SER A 335 -15.24 3.70 4.19
N ALA A 336 -15.88 4.55 3.36
CA ALA A 336 -17.27 4.92 3.53
C ALA A 336 -18.21 3.71 3.35
N LEU A 337 -17.92 2.85 2.37
CA LEU A 337 -18.67 1.63 2.10
C LEU A 337 -18.48 0.63 3.24
N ASP A 338 -17.23 0.41 3.64
CA ASP A 338 -16.90 -0.49 4.75
C ASP A 338 -17.65 -0.08 6.02
N ALA A 339 -17.70 1.22 6.34
CA ALA A 339 -18.44 1.72 7.48
C ALA A 339 -19.96 1.55 7.35
N LEU A 340 -20.50 1.72 6.13
CA LEU A 340 -21.93 1.59 5.84
C LEU A 340 -22.41 0.13 5.99
N PHE A 341 -21.66 -0.81 5.42
CA PHE A 341 -21.98 -2.23 5.47
C PHE A 341 -21.71 -2.83 6.85
N ASP A 342 -20.65 -2.40 7.56
CA ASP A 342 -20.45 -2.78 8.97
C ASP A 342 -21.62 -2.32 9.84
N SER A 343 -22.09 -1.08 9.69
CA SER A 343 -23.28 -0.57 10.40
C SER A 343 -24.54 -1.38 10.08
N ALA A 344 -24.78 -1.69 8.80
CA ALA A 344 -25.95 -2.44 8.37
C ALA A 344 -25.93 -3.90 8.85
N ALA A 345 -24.75 -4.48 9.04
CA ALA A 345 -24.55 -5.80 9.62
C ALA A 345 -24.63 -5.83 11.16
N GLY A 346 -25.01 -4.72 11.81
CA GLY A 346 -25.08 -4.62 13.28
C GLY A 346 -23.72 -4.38 13.95
N GLY A 347 -22.74 -3.89 13.19
CA GLY A 347 -21.38 -3.57 13.65
C GLY A 347 -21.29 -2.31 14.51
N ARG A 348 -20.06 -1.81 14.66
CA ARG A 348 -19.73 -0.78 15.69
C ARG A 348 -19.92 0.66 15.21
N VAL A 349 -20.25 0.86 13.94
CA VAL A 349 -20.45 2.21 13.38
C VAL A 349 -21.81 2.75 13.84
N PRO A 350 -21.87 3.93 14.50
CA PRO A 350 -23.15 4.50 14.93
C PRO A 350 -24.06 4.84 13.74
N GLY A 351 -25.33 4.46 13.80
CA GLY A 351 -26.32 4.69 12.73
C GLY A 351 -26.51 6.16 12.30
N LYS A 352 -26.08 7.13 13.11
CA LYS A 352 -26.03 8.56 12.72
C LYS A 352 -25.05 8.81 11.56
N LYS A 353 -23.89 8.14 11.56
CA LYS A 353 -22.90 8.24 10.46
C LYS A 353 -23.41 7.59 9.19
N GLN A 354 -24.10 6.46 9.31
CA GLN A 354 -24.78 5.80 8.19
C GLN A 354 -25.79 6.73 7.50
N ARG A 355 -26.66 7.40 8.26
CA ARG A 355 -27.63 8.37 7.70
C ARG A 355 -26.96 9.54 6.97
N GLN A 356 -25.85 10.06 7.51
CA GLN A 356 -25.10 11.15 6.87
C GLN A 356 -24.48 10.71 5.53
N LEU A 357 -23.88 9.51 5.48
CA LEU A 357 -23.28 8.98 4.25
C LEU A 357 -24.32 8.71 3.16
N LEU A 358 -25.51 8.24 3.55
CA LEU A 358 -26.59 7.97 2.61
C LEU A 358 -27.26 9.25 2.09
N GLY A 359 -27.21 10.35 2.84
CA GLY A 359 -27.87 11.60 2.48
C GLY A 359 -29.40 11.45 2.37
N GLY A 360 -29.99 10.55 3.16
CA GLY A 360 -31.43 10.23 3.11
C GLY A 360 -31.84 9.22 2.02
N ARG A 361 -30.91 8.76 1.18
CA ARG A 361 -31.16 7.69 0.19
C ARG A 361 -31.28 6.32 0.87
N ASP A 362 -32.08 5.44 0.28
CA ASP A 362 -32.24 4.07 0.77
C ASP A 362 -31.06 3.18 0.33
N LEU A 363 -30.50 2.42 1.28
CA LEU A 363 -29.36 1.55 1.01
C LEU A 363 -29.72 0.41 0.05
N ALA A 364 -30.92 -0.17 0.16
CA ALA A 364 -31.35 -1.26 -0.73
C ALA A 364 -31.48 -0.76 -2.18
N ALA A 365 -32.08 0.41 -2.39
CA ALA A 365 -32.17 1.05 -3.70
C ALA A 365 -30.79 1.34 -4.32
N LEU A 366 -29.83 1.85 -3.54
CA LEU A 366 -28.45 2.08 -4.02
C LEU A 366 -27.75 0.76 -4.39
N CYS A 367 -28.00 -0.31 -3.62
CA CYS A 367 -27.48 -1.64 -3.94
C CYS A 367 -28.10 -2.19 -5.22
N GLU A 368 -29.41 -2.01 -5.41
CA GLU A 368 -30.12 -2.43 -6.63
C GLU A 368 -29.53 -1.76 -7.88
N GLU A 369 -29.35 -0.44 -7.83
CA GLU A 369 -28.75 0.33 -8.93
C GLU A 369 -27.33 -0.15 -9.24
N ALA A 370 -26.51 -0.33 -8.20
CA ALA A 370 -25.12 -0.78 -8.35
C ALA A 370 -25.02 -2.22 -8.89
N LEU A 371 -25.86 -3.14 -8.44
CA LEU A 371 -25.89 -4.53 -8.92
C LEU A 371 -26.31 -4.59 -10.39
N GLY A 372 -27.41 -3.93 -10.76
CA GLY A 372 -27.85 -3.85 -12.16
C GLY A 372 -26.82 -3.14 -13.06
N GLY A 373 -26.21 -2.06 -12.55
CA GLY A 373 -25.10 -1.37 -13.21
C GLY A 373 -23.87 -2.24 -13.43
N SER A 374 -23.60 -3.18 -12.51
CA SER A 374 -22.47 -4.10 -12.62
C SER A 374 -22.65 -5.10 -13.75
N ILE A 375 -23.84 -5.67 -13.92
CA ILE A 375 -24.17 -6.54 -15.07
C ILE A 375 -23.92 -5.79 -16.39
N ARG A 376 -24.48 -4.57 -16.53
CA ARG A 376 -24.32 -3.75 -17.74
C ARG A 376 -22.86 -3.40 -18.00
N PHE A 377 -22.10 -3.08 -16.96
CA PHE A 377 -20.68 -2.80 -17.07
C PHE A 377 -19.91 -4.03 -17.58
N ILE A 378 -20.14 -5.20 -16.98
CA ILE A 378 -19.44 -6.43 -17.37
C ILE A 378 -19.82 -6.83 -18.80
N GLU A 379 -21.08 -6.67 -19.21
CA GLU A 379 -21.49 -6.90 -20.60
C GLU A 379 -20.73 -6.00 -21.59
N LYS A 380 -20.56 -4.71 -21.24
CA LYS A 380 -19.79 -3.76 -22.06
C LYS A 380 -18.31 -4.13 -22.12
N ALA A 381 -17.75 -4.63 -21.02
CA ALA A 381 -16.32 -4.92 -20.92
C ALA A 381 -15.92 -6.29 -21.49
N LEU A 382 -16.75 -7.32 -21.30
CA LEU A 382 -16.44 -8.73 -21.60
C LEU A 382 -17.39 -9.39 -22.62
N GLY A 383 -18.47 -8.71 -23.01
CA GLY A 383 -19.54 -9.23 -23.87
C GLY A 383 -20.71 -9.83 -23.10
N ARG A 384 -21.83 -10.09 -23.81
CA ARG A 384 -23.10 -10.56 -23.22
C ARG A 384 -23.12 -12.03 -22.80
N ASN A 385 -22.12 -12.84 -23.19
CA ASN A 385 -22.08 -14.25 -22.84
C ASN A 385 -21.54 -14.46 -21.41
N ARG A 386 -22.45 -14.63 -20.44
CA ARG A 386 -22.14 -14.83 -19.00
C ARG A 386 -21.18 -15.98 -18.73
N LYS A 387 -21.19 -17.04 -19.56
CA LYS A 387 -20.32 -18.21 -19.38
C LYS A 387 -18.84 -17.87 -19.57
N THR A 388 -18.55 -16.79 -20.26
CA THR A 388 -17.17 -16.34 -20.52
C THR A 388 -16.66 -15.36 -19.48
N TRP A 389 -17.51 -14.96 -18.53
CA TRP A 389 -17.13 -13.98 -17.51
C TRP A 389 -16.20 -14.61 -16.49
N SER A 390 -15.12 -13.92 -16.17
CA SER A 390 -14.22 -14.29 -15.08
C SER A 390 -13.39 -13.08 -14.66
N TRP A 391 -12.96 -13.08 -13.40
CA TRP A 391 -12.22 -11.97 -12.82
C TRP A 391 -10.94 -11.64 -13.59
N GLY A 392 -10.15 -12.64 -13.94
CA GLY A 392 -8.89 -12.56 -14.67
C GLY A 392 -9.02 -12.04 -16.11
N ARG A 393 -10.23 -11.87 -16.64
CA ARG A 393 -10.44 -11.17 -17.92
C ARG A 393 -10.43 -9.65 -17.78
N LEU A 394 -10.78 -9.10 -16.61
CA LEU A 394 -10.64 -7.67 -16.30
C LEU A 394 -9.41 -7.37 -15.43
N HIS A 395 -9.08 -8.29 -14.52
CA HIS A 395 -7.98 -8.15 -13.59
C HIS A 395 -6.75 -8.87 -14.11
N ARG A 396 -5.77 -8.10 -14.57
CA ARG A 396 -4.62 -8.64 -15.30
C ARG A 396 -3.32 -7.99 -14.85
N TYR A 397 -2.28 -8.81 -14.74
CA TYR A 397 -0.91 -8.34 -14.61
C TYR A 397 -0.39 -7.93 -15.97
N TYR A 398 0.12 -6.70 -16.08
CA TYR A 398 0.81 -6.24 -17.27
C TYR A 398 2.10 -5.52 -16.89
N TYR A 399 3.23 -6.18 -17.12
CA TYR A 399 4.56 -5.67 -16.86
C TYR A 399 5.04 -4.90 -18.08
N ARG A 400 4.99 -3.56 -18.00
CA ARG A 400 5.42 -2.67 -19.08
C ARG A 400 6.80 -2.12 -18.78
N HIS A 401 7.72 -2.30 -19.72
CA HIS A 401 9.07 -1.78 -19.61
C HIS A 401 9.08 -0.27 -19.95
N PRO A 402 9.67 0.60 -19.11
CA PRO A 402 9.65 2.06 -19.34
C PRO A 402 10.28 2.51 -20.67
N GLY A 403 11.24 1.75 -21.17
CA GLY A 403 11.90 1.99 -22.47
C GLY A 403 11.22 1.36 -23.68
N ALA A 404 10.12 0.61 -23.52
CA ALA A 404 9.43 0.01 -24.66
C ALA A 404 8.60 1.06 -25.41
N ARG A 405 9.06 1.48 -26.59
CA ARG A 405 8.39 2.48 -27.43
C ARG A 405 7.83 1.83 -28.70
N GLY A 406 6.71 1.13 -28.57
CA GLY A 406 5.98 0.53 -29.70
C GLY A 406 6.65 -0.67 -30.38
N GLY A 407 5.86 -1.37 -31.20
CA GLY A 407 6.32 -2.40 -32.12
C GLY A 407 7.07 -3.56 -31.46
N LEU A 408 8.23 -3.90 -32.02
CA LEU A 408 9.04 -5.04 -31.55
C LEU A 408 9.54 -4.85 -30.11
N ALA A 409 9.81 -3.61 -29.68
CA ALA A 409 10.29 -3.33 -28.33
C ALA A 409 9.25 -3.70 -27.27
N GLU A 410 7.97 -3.37 -27.48
CA GLU A 410 6.90 -3.80 -26.57
C GLU A 410 6.77 -5.32 -26.53
N ARG A 411 6.87 -5.99 -27.68
CA ARG A 411 6.79 -7.46 -27.75
C ARG A 411 7.94 -8.15 -27.01
N LEU A 412 9.15 -7.60 -27.08
CA LEU A 412 10.35 -8.19 -26.47
C LEU A 412 10.47 -7.86 -24.98
N LEU A 413 10.14 -6.63 -24.59
CA LEU A 413 10.43 -6.11 -23.25
C LEU A 413 9.27 -6.27 -22.28
N ASN A 414 8.02 -6.19 -22.74
CA ASN A 414 6.85 -6.30 -21.87
C ASN A 414 6.52 -7.77 -21.58
N ARG A 415 5.77 -8.02 -20.50
CA ARG A 415 5.20 -9.34 -20.19
C ARG A 415 3.72 -9.22 -19.85
N GLY A 416 2.95 -10.16 -20.39
CA GLY A 416 1.50 -10.20 -20.22
C GLY A 416 0.73 -9.61 -21.42
N PRO A 417 -0.58 -9.39 -21.25
CA PRO A 417 -1.30 -9.47 -19.97
C PRO A 417 -1.56 -10.91 -19.50
N TYR A 418 -1.48 -11.16 -18.19
CA TYR A 418 -1.81 -12.45 -17.57
C TYR A 418 -3.00 -12.30 -16.61
N PRO A 419 -3.90 -13.29 -16.51
CA PRO A 419 -5.01 -13.23 -15.57
C PRO A 419 -4.50 -13.21 -14.13
N ALA A 420 -5.02 -12.29 -13.33
CA ALA A 420 -4.58 -12.07 -11.95
C ALA A 420 -5.67 -12.50 -10.96
N PRO A 421 -5.33 -13.29 -9.92
CA PRO A 421 -6.20 -13.49 -8.78
C PRO A 421 -6.05 -12.35 -7.76
N GLY A 422 -6.85 -12.39 -6.69
CA GLY A 422 -6.81 -11.42 -5.60
C GLY A 422 -7.56 -10.12 -5.91
N SER A 423 -7.54 -9.20 -4.96
CA SER A 423 -8.14 -7.87 -5.02
C SER A 423 -7.34 -6.86 -4.18
N THR A 424 -7.89 -5.67 -3.97
CA THR A 424 -7.29 -4.60 -3.17
C THR A 424 -7.19 -4.93 -1.66
N ASP A 425 -7.80 -6.02 -1.21
CA ASP A 425 -8.00 -6.38 0.20
C ASP A 425 -7.84 -7.88 0.53
N THR A 426 -7.45 -8.73 -0.44
CA THR A 426 -7.02 -10.12 -0.19
C THR A 426 -5.54 -10.20 0.21
N ILE A 427 -5.12 -11.30 0.86
CA ILE A 427 -3.72 -11.48 1.28
C ILE A 427 -2.79 -11.52 0.07
N ASN A 428 -3.09 -12.37 -0.93
CA ASN A 428 -2.46 -12.30 -2.23
C ASN A 428 -2.99 -11.07 -2.97
N LEU A 429 -2.29 -9.96 -2.80
CA LEU A 429 -2.75 -8.63 -3.21
C LEU A 429 -2.72 -8.47 -4.74
N GLY A 430 -3.86 -8.10 -5.31
CA GLY A 430 -4.02 -7.66 -6.69
C GLY A 430 -4.64 -6.28 -6.69
N PHE A 431 -3.85 -5.25 -6.40
CA PHE A 431 -4.39 -3.90 -6.24
C PHE A 431 -4.64 -3.25 -7.61
N TYR A 432 -5.81 -2.65 -7.80
CA TYR A 432 -6.13 -1.80 -8.96
C TYR A 432 -6.56 -0.40 -8.48
N ASN A 433 -6.36 0.60 -9.32
CA ASN A 433 -6.84 1.95 -9.05
C ASN A 433 -8.25 2.15 -9.64
N PRO A 434 -9.31 2.33 -8.83
CA PRO A 434 -10.68 2.51 -9.34
C PRO A 434 -10.84 3.77 -10.20
N ALA A 435 -9.97 4.77 -10.03
CA ALA A 435 -9.95 6.01 -10.81
C ALA A 435 -9.28 5.87 -12.19
N LYS A 436 -8.75 4.68 -12.53
CA LYS A 436 -8.02 4.48 -13.79
C LYS A 436 -8.94 4.77 -14.98
N LYS A 437 -8.59 5.80 -15.74
CA LYS A 437 -9.27 6.16 -16.99
C LYS A 437 -8.90 5.17 -18.09
N GLY A 438 -9.84 4.89 -18.99
CA GLY A 438 -9.63 4.03 -20.14
C GLY A 438 -10.89 3.24 -20.52
N PRO A 439 -10.76 2.30 -21.47
CA PRO A 439 -11.86 1.40 -21.78
C PRO A 439 -12.22 0.55 -20.54
N PRO A 440 -13.50 0.17 -20.36
CA PRO A 440 -13.96 -0.65 -19.24
C PRO A 440 -13.11 -1.90 -18.98
N ALA A 441 -12.60 -2.52 -20.04
CA ALA A 441 -11.74 -3.71 -19.98
C ALA A 441 -10.42 -3.49 -19.20
N ASN A 442 -9.97 -2.24 -19.04
CA ASN A 442 -8.69 -1.90 -18.41
C ASN A 442 -8.86 -1.25 -17.01
N GLN A 443 -10.10 -1.00 -16.56
CA GLN A 443 -10.36 -0.31 -15.30
C GLN A 443 -9.87 -1.10 -14.07
N PHE A 444 -9.83 -2.43 -14.18
CA PHE A 444 -9.40 -3.33 -13.11
C PHE A 444 -8.00 -3.90 -13.35
N GLU A 445 -7.21 -3.34 -14.27
CA GLU A 445 -5.83 -3.78 -14.46
C GLU A 445 -5.03 -3.61 -13.15
N VAL A 446 -4.20 -4.59 -12.84
CA VAL A 446 -3.37 -4.58 -11.64
C VAL A 446 -2.33 -3.47 -11.74
N THR A 447 -2.20 -2.70 -10.67
CA THR A 447 -1.27 -1.56 -10.55
C THR A 447 -0.30 -1.72 -9.38
N ALA A 448 -0.59 -2.57 -8.40
CA ALA A 448 0.36 -2.96 -7.37
C ALA A 448 0.18 -4.43 -6.94
N ILE A 449 1.31 -5.06 -6.62
CA ILE A 449 1.46 -6.48 -6.28
C ILE A 449 2.53 -6.64 -5.20
N PRO A 450 2.63 -7.81 -4.54
CA PRO A 450 3.80 -8.14 -3.73
C PRO A 450 5.06 -8.13 -4.61
N SER A 451 5.99 -7.22 -4.30
CA SER A 451 7.31 -7.15 -4.95
C SER A 451 8.28 -8.22 -4.46
N LEU A 452 8.01 -8.76 -3.27
CA LEU A 452 8.79 -9.80 -2.61
C LEU A 452 7.88 -10.69 -1.77
N ARG A 453 8.18 -11.98 -1.74
CA ARG A 453 7.69 -12.94 -0.77
C ARG A 453 8.88 -13.65 -0.15
N PHE A 454 8.90 -13.72 1.17
CA PHE A 454 9.98 -14.33 1.92
C PHE A 454 9.39 -15.21 3.03
N LEU A 455 9.99 -16.38 3.21
CA LEU A 455 9.69 -17.34 4.27
C LEU A 455 11.03 -17.84 4.80
N THR A 456 11.13 -18.05 6.10
CA THR A 456 12.33 -18.64 6.69
C THR A 456 11.98 -19.42 7.94
N ASP A 457 12.74 -20.48 8.19
CA ASP A 457 12.76 -21.20 9.46
C ASP A 457 14.08 -20.88 10.17
N LEU A 458 14.00 -20.28 11.35
CA LEU A 458 15.19 -19.90 12.11
C LEU A 458 16.01 -21.11 12.59
N ALA A 459 15.40 -22.31 12.68
CA ALA A 459 16.10 -23.53 13.04
C ALA A 459 16.99 -24.09 11.89
N ASP A 460 16.70 -23.72 10.64
CA ASP A 460 17.48 -24.15 9.47
C ASP A 460 17.87 -22.94 8.61
N ALA A 461 19.15 -22.56 8.69
CA ALA A 461 19.72 -21.44 7.97
C ALA A 461 19.53 -21.52 6.44
N ASP A 462 19.44 -22.72 5.87
CA ASP A 462 19.37 -22.94 4.42
C ASP A 462 17.94 -23.18 3.90
N SER A 463 16.95 -23.19 4.79
CA SER A 463 15.53 -23.44 4.48
C SER A 463 14.80 -22.25 3.86
N SER A 464 15.41 -21.05 3.85
CA SER A 464 14.68 -19.84 3.46
C SER A 464 14.19 -19.92 2.02
N ARG A 465 13.03 -19.34 1.77
CA ARG A 465 12.36 -19.36 0.47
C ARG A 465 12.01 -17.95 0.06
N ILE A 466 12.33 -17.60 -1.18
CA ILE A 466 12.14 -16.25 -1.73
C ILE A 466 11.42 -16.30 -3.07
N MET A 467 10.64 -15.27 -3.38
CA MET A 467 9.98 -15.14 -4.68
C MET A 467 9.76 -13.66 -5.03
N GLY A 468 10.00 -13.31 -6.29
CA GLY A 468 9.75 -11.99 -6.88
C GLY A 468 8.94 -12.13 -8.18
N PRO A 469 8.27 -11.06 -8.65
CA PRO A 469 7.28 -11.13 -9.73
C PRO A 469 7.82 -11.43 -11.14
N MET A 470 9.09 -11.16 -11.39
CA MET A 470 9.70 -11.23 -12.73
C MET A 470 10.86 -12.22 -12.74
N GLY A 471 12.06 -11.73 -12.51
CA GLY A 471 13.29 -12.49 -12.35
C GLY A 471 14.33 -11.58 -11.70
N GLN A 472 15.47 -12.13 -11.30
CA GLN A 472 16.50 -11.38 -10.58
C GLN A 472 17.19 -10.31 -11.45
N SER A 473 17.20 -10.48 -12.77
CA SER A 473 17.90 -9.60 -13.69
C SER A 473 16.98 -8.52 -14.27
N GLY A 474 17.40 -7.26 -14.16
CA GLY A 474 16.78 -6.15 -14.89
C GLY A 474 17.19 -6.03 -16.37
N ARG A 475 18.04 -6.95 -16.88
CA ARG A 475 18.60 -6.89 -18.25
C ARG A 475 17.77 -7.75 -19.21
N PRO A 476 17.05 -7.15 -20.18
CA PRO A 476 16.30 -7.91 -21.18
C PRO A 476 17.17 -8.89 -21.95
N GLY A 477 16.61 -10.05 -22.30
CA GLY A 477 17.31 -11.12 -23.04
C GLY A 477 18.15 -12.07 -22.18
N THR A 478 18.37 -11.75 -20.90
CA THR A 478 19.01 -12.68 -19.96
C THR A 478 18.01 -13.74 -19.47
N LEU A 479 18.52 -14.92 -19.11
CA LEU A 479 17.72 -16.03 -18.58
C LEU A 479 16.87 -15.58 -17.38
N HIS A 480 17.46 -14.78 -16.49
CA HIS A 480 16.85 -14.32 -15.24
C HIS A 480 16.01 -13.05 -15.37
N TYR A 481 15.61 -12.63 -16.58
CA TYR A 481 14.76 -11.45 -16.77
C TYR A 481 13.29 -11.69 -16.36
N ALA A 482 12.79 -12.91 -16.56
CA ALA A 482 11.38 -13.25 -16.40
C ALA A 482 11.13 -14.73 -16.06
N ASP A 483 12.15 -15.44 -15.57
CA ASP A 483 12.10 -16.88 -15.27
C ASP A 483 11.28 -17.20 -14.01
N MET A 484 11.23 -16.31 -13.03
CA MET A 484 10.42 -16.49 -11.81
C MET A 484 8.93 -16.28 -12.05
N MET A 485 8.51 -15.66 -13.15
CA MET A 485 7.09 -15.31 -13.42
C MET A 485 6.13 -16.50 -13.31
N LYS A 486 6.53 -17.68 -13.83
CA LYS A 486 5.68 -18.88 -13.80
C LYS A 486 5.43 -19.35 -12.36
N HIS A 487 6.47 -19.32 -11.53
CA HIS A 487 6.38 -19.66 -10.11
C HIS A 487 5.61 -18.60 -9.34
N TRP A 488 5.89 -17.32 -9.60
CA TRP A 488 5.22 -16.20 -8.97
C TRP A 488 3.71 -16.22 -9.18
N MET A 489 3.24 -16.49 -10.41
CA MET A 489 1.81 -16.61 -10.71
C MET A 489 1.11 -17.72 -9.91
N LYS A 490 1.85 -18.73 -9.44
CA LYS A 490 1.34 -19.85 -8.64
C LYS A 490 1.62 -19.71 -7.15
N VAL A 491 2.36 -18.67 -6.75
CA VAL A 491 2.92 -18.47 -5.39
C VAL A 491 3.81 -19.65 -4.98
N GLU A 492 4.63 -20.12 -5.93
CA GLU A 492 5.71 -21.07 -5.69
C GLU A 492 6.99 -20.30 -5.37
N TYR A 493 7.90 -20.88 -4.59
CA TYR A 493 9.11 -20.20 -4.12
C TYR A 493 10.36 -20.89 -4.64
N VAL A 494 11.47 -20.16 -4.68
CA VAL A 494 12.82 -20.72 -4.87
C VAL A 494 13.59 -20.69 -3.54
N SER A 495 14.57 -21.57 -3.41
CA SER A 495 15.44 -21.62 -2.22
C SER A 495 16.39 -20.42 -2.17
N LEU A 496 16.64 -19.92 -0.96
CA LEU A 496 17.61 -18.87 -0.65
C LEU A 496 18.45 -19.32 0.56
N PRO A 497 19.49 -20.14 0.36
CA PRO A 497 20.35 -20.57 1.45
C PRO A 497 21.10 -19.38 2.07
N LEU A 498 21.43 -19.49 3.35
CA LEU A 498 22.26 -18.51 4.07
C LEU A 498 23.72 -18.98 4.13
N SER A 499 23.96 -20.29 4.25
CA SER A 499 25.31 -20.84 4.36
C SER A 499 26.09 -20.64 3.07
N ARG A 500 27.40 -20.42 3.22
CA ARG A 500 28.28 -20.22 2.08
C ARG A 500 28.42 -21.51 1.29
N GLU A 501 28.51 -22.63 1.99
CA GLU A 501 28.66 -23.97 1.44
C GLU A 501 27.48 -24.27 0.50
N LYS A 502 26.25 -24.12 0.98
CA LYS A 502 25.06 -24.38 0.17
C LYS A 502 24.92 -23.39 -0.98
N SER A 503 25.23 -22.11 -0.74
CA SER A 503 25.23 -21.08 -1.80
C SER A 503 26.21 -21.40 -2.93
N VAL A 504 27.40 -21.94 -2.60
CA VAL A 504 28.39 -22.36 -3.60
C VAL A 504 27.94 -23.62 -4.33
N GLU A 505 27.37 -24.60 -3.62
CA GLU A 505 26.84 -25.84 -4.19
C GLU A 505 25.80 -25.58 -5.30
N ILE A 506 24.88 -24.64 -5.06
CA ILE A 506 23.80 -24.31 -6.02
C ILE A 506 24.19 -23.23 -7.04
N SER A 507 25.43 -22.76 -7.03
CA SER A 507 25.85 -21.65 -7.88
C SER A 507 25.95 -22.07 -9.35
N VAL A 508 25.31 -21.31 -10.24
CA VAL A 508 25.38 -21.52 -11.70
C VAL A 508 26.50 -20.72 -12.36
N GLN A 509 26.94 -19.64 -11.70
CA GLN A 509 28.00 -18.77 -12.18
C GLN A 509 28.78 -18.20 -10.98
N LYS A 510 30.10 -18.11 -11.13
CA LYS A 510 31.00 -17.47 -10.17
C LYS A 510 31.79 -16.36 -10.84
N THR A 511 31.80 -15.19 -10.23
CA THR A 511 32.65 -14.06 -10.63
C THR A 511 33.49 -13.65 -9.44
N VAL A 512 34.80 -13.49 -9.65
CA VAL A 512 35.74 -12.96 -8.66
C VAL A 512 36.06 -11.53 -9.05
N LEU A 513 35.89 -10.59 -8.12
CA LEU A 513 36.26 -9.19 -8.30
C LEU A 513 37.57 -8.96 -7.56
N GLU A 514 38.58 -8.50 -8.28
CA GLU A 514 39.88 -8.11 -7.71
C GLU A 514 39.96 -6.58 -7.64
N PRO A 515 40.60 -6.00 -6.60
CA PRO A 515 40.71 -4.55 -6.41
C PRO A 515 41.37 -3.79 -7.55
#